data_AF-A0A8T1RWT5-F1
#
_entry.id   AF-A0A8T1RWT5-F1
#
_cell.length_a   1.000
_cell.length_b   1.000
_cell.length_c   1.000
_cell.angle_alpha   90.00
_cell.angle_beta   90.00
_cell.angle_gamma   90.00
#
_symmetry.space_group_name_H-M   'P 1'
#
loop_
_entity.id
_entity.type
_entity.pdbx_description
1 polymer ?
#
loop_
_entity_poly.entity_id
_entity_poly.type
_entity_poly.pdbx_seq_one_letter_code
_entity_poly.pdbx_strand_id
1 'polypeptide(L)'
;ARIRELARPKKPKAAWENYSSRLEWGNQETIWPLSLSALTARPTPRIMSLAKPKKIFDGSLQSRRLFLYSCGRMSEIWQRPTLMDLALPSPRILKLAEPKKYQTAYLKQRPRSSPEWPMPTAALTCEASQRVLELARPKSVHPGFMLNRKVGTHIRDIARMTLTTPRTQLLAQPKIQK
;
A
#
# COMPACT_ATOMS: atom_id res chain seq x y z
N ALA A 1 -0.92 39.84 -10.68
CA ALA A 1 -2.39 39.84 -10.50
C ALA A 1 -2.94 38.50 -10.02
N ARG A 2 -2.70 37.38 -10.74
CA ARG A 2 -3.24 36.04 -10.42
C ARG A 2 -2.89 35.45 -9.05
N ILE A 3 -1.68 35.71 -8.53
CA ILE A 3 -1.28 35.21 -7.20
C ILE A 3 -2.16 35.83 -6.09
N ARG A 4 -2.54 37.11 -6.22
CA ARG A 4 -3.45 37.76 -5.27
C ARG A 4 -4.88 37.23 -5.36
N GLU A 5 -5.27 36.73 -6.52
CA GLU A 5 -6.58 36.12 -6.74
C GLU A 5 -6.64 34.71 -6.14
N LEU A 6 -5.58 33.91 -6.31
CA LEU A 6 -5.44 32.58 -5.73
C LEU A 6 -5.23 32.60 -4.21
N ALA A 7 -4.68 33.69 -3.67
CA ALA A 7 -4.48 33.89 -2.24
C ALA A 7 -5.79 34.23 -1.49
N ARG A 8 -6.90 34.50 -2.21
CA ARG A 8 -8.19 34.73 -1.55
C ARG A 8 -8.74 33.41 -1.03
N PRO A 9 -9.18 33.35 0.25
CA PRO A 9 -9.83 32.17 0.77
C PRO A 9 -11.07 31.86 -0.05
N LYS A 10 -11.27 30.59 -0.35
CA LYS A 10 -12.45 30.13 -1.09
C LYS A 10 -13.69 30.45 -0.25
N LYS A 11 -14.66 31.15 -0.84
CA LYS A 11 -15.94 31.40 -0.17
C LYS A 11 -16.57 30.06 0.20
N PRO A 12 -17.04 29.90 1.45
CA PRO A 12 -17.77 28.71 1.83
C PRO A 12 -19.00 28.57 0.93
N LYS A 13 -19.35 27.34 0.55
CA LYS A 13 -20.65 27.10 -0.11
C LYS A 13 -21.74 27.52 0.89
N ALA A 14 -22.82 28.14 0.43
CA ALA A 14 -23.91 28.65 1.30
C ALA A 14 -24.43 27.62 2.34
N ALA A 15 -24.35 26.31 2.02
CA ALA A 15 -24.63 25.26 3.00
C ALA A 15 -23.76 25.39 4.26
N TRP A 16 -22.47 25.73 4.13
CA TRP A 16 -21.46 25.83 5.19
C TRP A 16 -21.56 27.09 6.06
N GLU A 17 -22.33 28.11 5.66
CA GLU A 17 -22.51 29.32 6.47
C GLU A 17 -23.32 29.04 7.76
N ASN A 18 -24.19 28.03 7.73
CA ASN A 18 -25.02 27.62 8.87
C ASN A 18 -24.33 26.62 9.82
N TYR A 19 -23.14 26.11 9.47
CA TYR A 19 -22.40 25.13 10.30
C TYR A 19 -21.31 25.80 11.14
N SER A 20 -21.56 27.01 11.63
CA SER A 20 -20.60 27.80 12.40
C SER A 20 -20.61 27.49 13.91
N SER A 21 -21.00 26.28 14.32
CA SER A 21 -20.62 25.80 15.65
C SER A 21 -19.09 25.70 15.69
N ARG A 22 -18.45 26.38 16.64
CA ARG A 22 -17.00 26.36 16.83
C ARG A 22 -16.54 24.89 16.92
N LEU A 23 -15.86 24.39 15.88
CA LEU A 23 -15.30 23.03 15.88
C LEU A 23 -14.12 23.00 16.85
N GLU A 24 -14.34 22.42 18.04
CA GLU A 24 -13.28 22.26 19.03
C GLU A 24 -12.53 20.96 18.79
N TRP A 25 -11.28 21.06 18.32
CA TRP A 25 -10.45 19.89 18.11
C TRP A 25 -10.14 19.19 19.44
N GLY A 26 -10.43 17.90 19.52
CA GLY A 26 -10.18 17.08 20.71
C GLY A 26 -11.41 16.90 21.60
N ASN A 27 -12.52 17.59 21.32
CA ASN A 27 -13.81 17.13 21.80
C ASN A 27 -14.20 15.89 20.97
N GLN A 28 -14.81 14.88 21.59
CA GLN A 28 -15.20 13.64 20.89
C GLN A 28 -16.48 13.84 20.06
N GLU A 29 -16.78 15.09 19.68
CA GLU A 29 -17.98 15.47 18.96
C GLU A 29 -17.81 15.25 17.47
N THR A 30 -18.92 14.98 16.80
CA THR A 30 -18.93 14.79 15.36
C THR A 30 -18.77 16.15 14.66
N ILE A 31 -17.88 16.20 13.65
CA ILE A 31 -17.70 17.38 12.78
C ILE A 31 -19.03 17.86 12.18
N TRP A 32 -19.97 16.94 11.95
CA TRP A 32 -21.31 17.23 11.44
C TRP A 32 -22.36 16.93 12.50
N PRO A 33 -23.43 17.74 12.63
CA PRO A 33 -24.54 17.42 13.53
C PRO A 33 -25.22 16.13 13.06
N LEU A 34 -25.50 15.24 14.01
CA LEU A 34 -26.27 14.04 13.73
C LEU A 34 -27.71 14.42 13.38
N SER A 35 -28.29 13.77 12.36
CA SER A 35 -29.69 13.97 12.03
C SER A 35 -30.58 13.46 13.17
N LEU A 36 -31.77 14.05 13.32
CA LEU A 36 -32.76 13.59 14.31
C LEU A 36 -33.08 12.08 14.12
N SER A 37 -33.17 11.65 12.86
CA SER A 37 -33.36 10.23 12.51
C SER A 37 -32.25 9.33 13.04
N ALA A 38 -30.99 9.77 12.97
CA ALA A 38 -29.85 9.02 13.48
C ALA A 38 -29.86 8.94 15.01
N LEU A 39 -30.26 10.01 15.71
CA LEU A 39 -30.40 10.02 17.16
C LEU A 39 -31.51 9.07 17.65
N THR A 40 -32.59 8.94 16.89
CA THR A 40 -33.72 8.06 17.23
C THR A 40 -33.59 6.63 16.70
N ALA A 41 -32.55 6.34 15.90
CA ALA A 41 -32.42 5.07 15.21
C ALA A 41 -32.15 3.92 16.19
N ARG A 42 -32.95 2.85 16.10
CA ARG A 42 -32.73 1.63 16.87
C ARG A 42 -31.76 0.70 16.15
N PRO A 43 -30.72 0.17 16.82
CA PRO A 43 -29.76 -0.73 16.18
C PRO A 43 -30.43 -2.06 15.81
N THR A 44 -30.08 -2.60 14.64
CA THR A 44 -30.56 -3.91 14.20
C THR A 44 -29.91 -5.04 15.03
N PRO A 45 -30.51 -6.24 15.09
CA PRO A 45 -29.91 -7.39 15.78
C PRO A 45 -28.50 -7.72 15.29
N ARG A 46 -28.24 -7.48 13.99
CA ARG A 46 -26.90 -7.63 13.39
C ARG A 46 -25.92 -6.58 13.90
N ILE A 47 -26.33 -5.31 14.00
CA ILE A 47 -25.48 -4.27 14.59
C ILE A 47 -25.17 -4.63 16.04
N MET A 48 -26.17 -5.16 16.77
CA MET A 48 -25.97 -5.60 18.14
C MET A 48 -25.05 -6.80 18.28
N SER A 49 -25.06 -7.73 17.32
CA SER A 49 -24.10 -8.84 17.33
C SER A 49 -22.67 -8.40 17.00
N LEU A 50 -22.51 -7.43 16.10
CA LEU A 50 -21.22 -6.85 15.73
C LEU A 50 -20.64 -5.92 16.81
N ALA A 51 -21.52 -5.24 17.56
CA ALA A 51 -21.13 -4.38 18.67
C ALA A 51 -20.60 -5.17 19.87
N LYS A 52 -20.85 -6.49 19.93
CA LYS A 52 -20.24 -7.34 20.96
C LYS A 52 -18.73 -7.35 20.75
N PRO A 53 -17.92 -7.04 21.79
CA PRO A 53 -16.48 -7.14 21.67
C PRO A 53 -16.10 -8.57 21.30
N LYS A 54 -15.04 -8.70 20.49
CA LYS A 54 -14.54 -10.01 20.07
C LYS A 54 -14.20 -10.83 21.32
N LYS A 55 -14.78 -12.03 21.44
CA LYS A 55 -14.46 -12.94 22.53
C LYS A 55 -12.97 -13.28 22.46
N ILE A 56 -12.25 -12.98 23.53
CA ILE A 56 -10.85 -13.38 23.71
C ILE A 56 -10.91 -14.83 24.19
N PHE A 57 -10.56 -15.77 23.32
CA PHE A 57 -10.59 -17.21 23.65
C PHE A 57 -9.46 -17.62 24.60
N ASP A 58 -8.38 -16.83 24.65
CA ASP A 58 -7.12 -17.26 25.25
C ASP A 58 -6.87 -16.69 26.66
N GLY A 59 -7.83 -15.93 27.23
CA GLY A 59 -7.81 -15.40 28.60
C GLY A 59 -6.69 -14.41 28.96
N SER A 60 -5.64 -14.33 28.14
CA SER A 60 -4.47 -13.49 28.36
C SER A 60 -4.64 -12.17 27.61
N LEU A 61 -4.89 -11.09 28.35
CA LEU A 61 -4.54 -9.75 27.89
C LEU A 61 -3.00 -9.69 27.83
N GLN A 62 -2.41 -10.28 26.80
CA GLN A 62 -0.99 -10.06 26.49
C GLN A 62 -0.83 -8.55 26.32
N SER A 63 -0.20 -7.89 27.30
CA SER A 63 0.19 -6.50 27.20
C SER A 63 1.32 -6.42 26.17
N ARG A 64 0.93 -6.28 24.90
CA ARG A 64 1.87 -6.29 23.78
C ARG A 64 2.60 -4.96 23.74
N ARG A 65 3.94 -5.01 23.76
CA ARG A 65 4.78 -3.82 23.63
C ARG A 65 4.48 -3.14 22.28
N LEU A 66 3.91 -1.93 22.34
CA LEU A 66 3.63 -1.08 21.18
C LEU A 66 4.94 -0.51 20.62
N PHE A 67 5.70 -1.31 19.88
CA PHE A 67 6.91 -0.83 19.21
C PHE A 67 6.59 -0.24 17.83
N LEU A 68 6.44 1.08 17.84
CA LEU A 68 6.92 2.08 16.88
C LEU A 68 6.79 1.76 15.38
N TYR A 69 5.67 2.19 14.80
CA TYR A 69 5.50 2.33 13.36
C TYR A 69 5.95 3.73 12.91
N SER A 70 6.96 3.80 12.03
CA SER A 70 7.01 4.84 10.99
C SER A 70 8.04 4.59 9.88
N CYS A 71 9.07 3.75 10.05
CA CYS A 71 10.05 3.50 8.97
C CYS A 71 10.75 2.12 9.02
N GLY A 72 10.29 1.14 8.22
CA GLY A 72 11.16 0.08 7.65
C GLY A 72 11.58 -1.15 8.50
N ARG A 73 10.69 -2.16 8.63
CA ARG A 73 10.91 -3.60 9.06
C ARG A 73 11.48 -3.83 10.48
N MET A 74 11.25 -4.94 11.20
CA MET A 74 10.44 -6.17 11.04
C MET A 74 9.41 -6.25 12.17
N SER A 75 8.19 -6.71 11.86
CA SER A 75 7.13 -6.96 12.84
C SER A 75 7.06 -8.45 13.19
N GLU A 76 7.33 -8.82 14.45
CA GLU A 76 7.02 -10.15 15.02
C GLU A 76 5.57 -10.24 15.53
N ILE A 77 4.63 -9.54 14.88
CA ILE A 77 3.29 -9.37 15.46
C ILE A 77 2.47 -10.66 15.41
N TRP A 78 2.89 -11.61 14.59
CA TRP A 78 2.34 -12.95 14.53
C TRP A 78 3.49 -13.95 14.40
N GLN A 79 3.75 -14.73 15.46
CA GLN A 79 4.43 -16.02 15.29
C GLN A 79 3.62 -16.77 14.24
N ARG A 80 4.14 -16.87 13.02
CA ARG A 80 3.44 -17.52 11.92
C ARG A 80 3.50 -19.02 12.20
N PRO A 81 2.37 -19.71 12.39
CA PRO A 81 2.42 -21.16 12.52
C PRO A 81 2.98 -21.74 11.22
N THR A 82 3.94 -22.65 11.34
CA THR A 82 4.65 -23.30 10.22
C THR A 82 3.71 -23.93 9.18
N LEU A 83 2.51 -24.32 9.60
CA LEU A 83 1.44 -24.83 8.73
C LEU A 83 0.89 -23.79 7.72
N MET A 84 1.04 -22.49 7.96
CA MET A 84 0.54 -21.44 7.06
C MET A 84 1.39 -21.28 5.80
N ASP A 85 2.67 -21.67 5.84
CA ASP A 85 3.54 -21.65 4.65
C ASP A 85 3.23 -22.83 3.69
N LEU A 86 2.41 -23.79 4.13
CA LEU A 86 2.03 -24.99 3.38
C LEU A 86 0.52 -25.07 3.09
N ALA A 87 -0.27 -24.13 3.62
CA ALA A 87 -1.72 -24.18 3.51
C ALA A 87 -2.16 -23.75 2.10
N LEU A 88 -2.75 -24.68 1.34
CA LEU A 88 -3.45 -24.35 0.12
C LEU A 88 -4.61 -23.38 0.44
N PRO A 89 -4.78 -22.28 -0.31
CA PRO A 89 -5.90 -21.37 -0.09
C PRO A 89 -7.23 -22.12 -0.24
N SER A 90 -8.19 -21.80 0.62
CA SER A 90 -9.52 -22.41 0.55
C SER A 90 -10.17 -22.20 -0.84
N PRO A 91 -11.08 -23.08 -1.29
CA PRO A 91 -11.77 -22.93 -2.57
C PRO A 91 -12.45 -21.57 -2.75
N ARG A 92 -12.92 -20.98 -1.64
CA ARG A 92 -13.50 -19.63 -1.63
C ARG A 92 -12.47 -18.55 -1.97
N ILE A 93 -11.26 -18.64 -1.42
CA ILE A 93 -10.18 -17.67 -1.69
C ILE A 93 -9.76 -17.78 -3.15
N LEU A 94 -9.62 -19.00 -3.67
CA LEU A 94 -9.33 -19.24 -5.09
C LEU A 94 -10.41 -18.59 -5.98
N LYS A 95 -11.69 -18.78 -5.66
CA LYS A 95 -12.81 -18.16 -6.39
C LYS A 95 -12.81 -16.63 -6.31
N LEU A 96 -12.37 -16.05 -5.19
CA LEU A 96 -12.26 -14.59 -5.03
C LEU A 96 -11.03 -14.01 -5.74
N ALA A 97 -9.97 -14.80 -5.89
CA ALA A 97 -8.78 -14.44 -6.63
C ALA A 97 -9.00 -14.46 -8.15
N GLU A 98 -10.03 -15.16 -8.64
CA GLU A 98 -10.42 -15.08 -10.04
C GLU A 98 -10.79 -13.62 -10.41
N PRO A 99 -10.22 -13.08 -11.50
CA PRO A 99 -10.58 -11.75 -11.97
C PRO A 99 -12.08 -11.70 -12.30
N LYS A 100 -12.72 -10.58 -11.97
CA LYS A 100 -14.14 -10.38 -12.25
C LYS A 100 -14.39 -10.51 -13.75
N LYS A 101 -15.12 -11.54 -14.15
CA LYS A 101 -15.53 -11.75 -15.55
C LYS A 101 -16.55 -10.69 -15.94
N TYR A 102 -16.25 -9.92 -16.97
CA TYR A 102 -17.18 -8.95 -17.53
C TYR A 102 -18.25 -9.65 -18.37
N GLN A 103 -19.48 -9.18 -18.30
CA GLN A 103 -20.55 -9.69 -19.16
C GLN A 103 -20.25 -9.35 -20.63
N THR A 104 -20.58 -10.25 -21.54
CA THR A 104 -20.36 -10.06 -22.99
C THR A 104 -21.09 -8.82 -23.53
N ALA A 105 -22.29 -8.53 -23.01
CA ALA A 105 -23.03 -7.31 -23.31
C ALA A 105 -22.26 -6.04 -22.90
N TYR A 106 -21.64 -6.04 -21.71
CA TYR A 106 -20.79 -4.94 -21.25
C TYR A 106 -19.58 -4.74 -22.16
N LEU A 107 -18.92 -5.82 -22.60
CA LEU A 107 -17.77 -5.70 -23.52
C LEU A 107 -18.15 -5.16 -24.90
N LYS A 108 -19.36 -5.45 -25.39
CA LYS A 108 -19.88 -4.94 -26.67
C LYS A 108 -20.31 -3.46 -26.57
N GLN A 109 -20.91 -3.07 -25.45
CA GLN A 109 -21.37 -1.71 -25.20
C GLN A 109 -20.27 -0.79 -24.66
N ARG A 110 -19.18 -1.36 -24.13
CA ARG A 110 -18.05 -0.58 -23.65
C ARG A 110 -17.48 0.20 -24.83
N PRO A 111 -17.33 1.53 -24.72
CA PRO A 111 -16.60 2.31 -25.71
C PRO A 111 -15.17 1.77 -25.73
N ARG A 112 -14.83 0.97 -26.74
CA ARG A 112 -13.54 0.28 -26.86
C ARG A 112 -12.45 1.29 -27.21
N SER A 113 -11.87 1.86 -26.18
CA SER A 113 -10.43 1.88 -25.96
C SER A 113 -10.27 2.09 -24.46
N SER A 114 -9.26 1.50 -23.80
CA SER A 114 -8.68 2.26 -22.67
C SER A 114 -8.47 3.67 -23.18
N PRO A 115 -8.73 4.76 -22.45
CA PRO A 115 -8.34 6.06 -22.98
C PRO A 115 -6.84 5.98 -23.27
N GLU A 116 -6.47 5.72 -24.52
CA GLU A 116 -5.27 6.25 -25.14
C GLU A 116 -5.52 7.73 -24.98
N TRP A 117 -5.10 8.26 -23.85
CA TRP A 117 -5.12 9.69 -23.62
C TRP A 117 -4.31 10.24 -24.78
N PRO A 118 -4.93 10.94 -25.75
CA PRO A 118 -4.19 11.46 -26.87
C PRO A 118 -3.22 12.47 -26.26
N MET A 119 -1.96 12.05 -26.13
CA MET A 119 -0.92 12.89 -25.61
C MET A 119 -0.72 13.97 -26.66
N PRO A 120 -0.84 15.26 -26.31
CA PRO A 120 -0.60 16.32 -27.27
C PRO A 120 0.83 16.17 -27.82
N THR A 121 1.03 16.46 -29.10
CA THR A 121 2.35 16.41 -29.75
C THR A 121 3.39 17.22 -28.96
N ALA A 122 2.98 18.35 -28.38
CA ALA A 122 3.81 19.16 -27.49
C ALA A 122 4.34 18.41 -26.26
N ALA A 123 3.62 17.43 -25.72
CA ALA A 123 4.10 16.60 -24.61
C ALA A 123 5.12 15.55 -25.07
N LEU A 124 5.03 15.09 -26.34
CA LEU A 124 5.99 14.16 -26.94
C LEU A 124 7.29 14.86 -27.35
N THR A 125 7.21 16.15 -27.70
CA THR A 125 8.35 16.97 -28.14
C THR A 125 8.82 17.96 -27.08
N CYS A 126 8.41 17.80 -25.82
CA CYS A 126 8.75 18.75 -24.76
C CYS A 126 10.23 18.61 -24.39
N GLU A 127 11.01 19.68 -24.57
CA GLU A 127 12.39 19.75 -24.11
C GLU A 127 12.44 20.23 -22.65
N ALA A 128 13.32 19.61 -21.86
CA ALA A 128 13.53 20.00 -20.47
C ALA A 128 14.13 21.41 -20.38
N SER A 129 13.63 22.24 -19.47
CA SER A 129 14.20 23.58 -19.25
C SER A 129 15.63 23.49 -18.72
N GLN A 130 16.43 24.54 -18.92
CA GLN A 130 17.80 24.62 -18.40
C GLN A 130 17.88 24.30 -16.91
N ARG A 131 16.92 24.80 -16.12
CA ARG A 131 16.84 24.52 -14.68
C ARG A 131 16.60 23.04 -14.36
N VAL A 132 15.76 22.34 -15.14
CA VAL A 132 15.53 20.91 -14.99
C VAL A 132 16.80 20.13 -15.33
N LEU A 133 17.51 20.52 -16.39
CA LEU A 133 18.78 19.91 -16.76
C LEU A 133 19.85 20.10 -15.67
N GLU A 134 19.94 21.27 -15.04
CA GLU A 134 20.82 21.51 -13.90
C GLU A 134 20.47 20.64 -12.70
N LEU A 135 19.18 20.53 -12.36
CA LEU A 135 18.71 19.72 -11.24
C LEU A 135 18.87 18.21 -11.48
N ALA A 136 18.79 17.79 -12.74
CA ALA A 136 19.02 16.41 -13.14
C ALA A 136 20.50 16.01 -13.06
N ARG A 137 21.44 16.97 -12.94
CA ARG A 137 22.85 16.64 -12.71
C ARG A 137 22.99 15.97 -11.35
N PRO A 138 23.54 14.73 -11.29
CA PRO A 138 23.79 14.09 -10.02
C PRO A 138 24.79 14.92 -9.20
N LYS A 139 24.64 14.89 -7.88
CA LYS A 139 25.60 15.55 -6.99
C LYS A 139 26.98 14.90 -7.15
N SER A 140 28.03 15.71 -7.05
CA SER A 140 29.39 15.19 -7.01
C SER A 140 29.57 14.27 -5.82
N VAL A 141 30.34 13.21 -6.03
CA VAL A 141 30.74 12.28 -4.97
C VAL A 141 31.52 13.05 -3.90
N HIS A 142 31.25 12.78 -2.62
CA HIS A 142 31.96 13.42 -1.50
C HIS A 142 33.46 13.05 -1.53
N PRO A 143 34.41 13.95 -1.20
CA PRO A 143 35.85 13.64 -1.26
C PRO A 143 36.28 12.45 -0.40
N GLY A 144 35.56 12.17 0.69
CA GLY A 144 35.75 11.00 1.55
C GLY A 144 34.95 9.75 1.16
N PHE A 145 34.25 9.75 0.03
CA PHE A 145 33.52 8.57 -0.43
C PHE A 145 34.50 7.50 -0.89
N MET A 146 34.47 6.35 -0.22
CA MET A 146 35.19 5.16 -0.66
C MET A 146 34.21 4.19 -1.32
N LEU A 147 34.54 3.73 -2.51
CA LEU A 147 33.86 2.61 -3.16
C LEU A 147 33.87 1.38 -2.24
N ASN A 148 32.90 0.49 -2.43
CA ASN A 148 32.82 -0.77 -1.68
C ASN A 148 34.19 -1.45 -1.66
N ARG A 149 34.61 -1.91 -0.47
CA ARG A 149 35.82 -2.70 -0.31
C ARG A 149 35.78 -3.85 -1.31
N LYS A 150 36.85 -4.03 -2.08
CA LYS A 150 37.00 -5.23 -2.92
C LYS A 150 36.74 -6.43 -2.02
N VAL A 151 35.83 -7.31 -2.44
CA VAL A 151 35.50 -8.53 -1.71
C VAL A 151 36.82 -9.25 -1.43
N GLY A 152 37.22 -9.34 -0.16
CA GLY A 152 38.54 -9.84 0.22
C GLY A 152 38.74 -11.33 -0.07
N THR A 153 37.66 -12.04 -0.40
CA THR A 153 37.73 -13.44 -0.80
C THR A 153 38.08 -13.55 -2.28
N HIS A 154 39.33 -13.89 -2.57
CA HIS A 154 39.76 -14.27 -3.91
C HIS A 154 39.29 -15.70 -4.21
N ILE A 155 38.20 -15.84 -4.97
CA ILE A 155 37.72 -17.14 -5.44
C ILE A 155 38.66 -17.58 -6.58
N ARG A 156 39.40 -18.67 -6.37
CA ARG A 156 40.28 -19.25 -7.40
C ARG A 156 39.47 -19.59 -8.65
N ASP A 157 40.02 -19.38 -9.85
CA ASP A 157 39.30 -19.66 -11.10
C ASP A 157 38.83 -21.11 -11.20
N ILE A 158 39.60 -22.05 -10.65
CA ILE A 158 39.21 -23.46 -10.53
C ILE A 158 37.87 -23.58 -9.78
N ALA A 159 37.69 -22.90 -8.66
CA ALA A 159 36.45 -22.95 -7.89
C ALA A 159 35.27 -22.24 -8.58
N ARG A 160 35.53 -21.33 -9.53
CA ARG A 160 34.49 -20.70 -10.37
C ARG A 160 34.08 -21.61 -11.54
N MET A 161 35.01 -22.42 -12.04
CA MET A 161 34.81 -23.31 -13.18
C MET A 161 34.44 -24.74 -12.78
N THR A 162 34.55 -25.10 -11.50
CA THR A 162 34.17 -26.43 -11.01
C THR A 162 32.69 -26.67 -11.22
N LEU A 163 32.38 -27.71 -12.01
CA LEU A 163 31.03 -28.20 -12.18
C LEU A 163 30.55 -28.85 -10.87
N THR A 164 29.29 -28.59 -10.52
CA THR A 164 28.66 -29.19 -9.34
C THR A 164 28.54 -30.70 -9.51
N THR A 165 28.84 -31.45 -8.44
CA THR A 165 28.71 -32.92 -8.46
C THR A 165 27.25 -33.34 -8.64
N PRO A 166 26.98 -34.50 -9.27
CA PRO A 166 25.61 -34.97 -9.51
C PRO A 166 24.81 -35.09 -8.21
N ARG A 167 25.46 -35.49 -7.11
CA ARG A 167 24.83 -35.52 -5.78
C ARG A 167 24.39 -34.14 -5.31
N THR A 168 25.24 -33.11 -5.45
CA THR A 168 24.86 -31.74 -5.09
C THR A 168 23.74 -31.19 -5.97
N GLN A 169 23.71 -31.55 -7.26
CA GLN A 169 22.63 -31.18 -8.16
C GLN A 169 21.30 -31.82 -7.73
N LEU A 170 21.31 -33.10 -7.36
CA LEU A 170 20.13 -33.81 -6.85
C LEU A 170 19.62 -33.22 -5.53
N LEU A 171 20.51 -32.83 -4.62
CA LEU A 171 20.13 -32.20 -3.36
C LEU A 171 19.59 -30.77 -3.54
N ALA A 172 20.03 -30.06 -4.58
CA ALA A 172 19.54 -28.75 -4.94
C ALA A 172 18.16 -28.79 -5.61
N GLN A 173 17.70 -29.97 -6.05
CA GLN A 173 16.34 -30.11 -6.57
C GLN A 173 15.33 -29.87 -5.43
N PRO A 174 14.27 -29.08 -5.67
CA PRO A 174 13.24 -28.85 -4.67
C PRO A 174 12.56 -30.17 -4.32
N LYS A 175 12.39 -30.45 -3.02
CA LYS A 175 11.65 -31.63 -2.56
C LYS A 175 10.17 -31.45 -2.95
N ILE A 176 9.73 -32.21 -3.96
CA ILE A 176 8.32 -32.31 -4.32
C ILE A 176 7.66 -33.21 -3.27
N GLN A 177 6.89 -32.63 -2.35
CA GLN A 177 6.03 -33.39 -1.44
C GLN A 177 4.71 -33.68 -2.16
N LYS A 178 4.28 -34.96 -2.15
CA LYS A 178 2.97 -35.41 -2.65
C LYS A 178 1.91 -35.20 -1.58
#